data_AF-A0A975VCH1-F1
#
_entry.id   AF-A0A975VCH1-F1
#
_cell.length_a   1.000
_cell.length_b   1.000
_cell.length_c   1.000
_cell.angle_alpha   90.00
_cell.angle_beta   90.00
_cell.angle_gamma   90.00
#
_symmetry.space_group_name_H-M   'P 1'
#
loop_
_entity.id
_entity.type
_entity.pdbx_description
1 polymer ?
#
loop_
_entity_poly.entity_id
_entity_poly.type
_entity_poly.pdbx_seq_one_letter_code
_entity_poly.pdbx_strand_id
1 'polypeptide(L)'
;MGHPDALFLSKRSQTLRICSSIRIRASKIIPCVSKKLTLLTRDYMSTTAAMRTSVSQLYVAMFGRAPDAAGLDFWTGLLGAGQSVTQIADTMFGVAPARNYFPDGSSNEQIIASFYLNVLGRTADAEGLAFWTTKLNTAGATPGSVIAEMVDVIAHYTGTNAAGITSANLFNNRAEAAQFYGENGGSLANATAVLAGVTKDDASVLQARVLHKQESIGAIDAGGYSEIVIGSLSGDVAISNVLDGSTLRLLTGSMDYDIDVALLDASGTADDLRVYLPGSSMYNYANLHLEGFERLQLVSESTQRWFTETVRLGDSDLEFISVVGTGHLYYVQSEADLVDASAFSGSDFSAGTAAGTRVVGSSGADKLTAVGSGWLEGRGGDDILSAGGRVTVVGGAGKDSFNVGGPASALEYVTIEDFTIGSDKLYMSSLVTDWKSLGQQYPIPHHGTWNSTPIILGAGATFQAYLDAAAASSATYQLYAELNWFRFGGSAYMVVNNAWWSPTFDERDHVVKFTGMIDLSQLSYDTGTAAFT
;
A
#
# COMPACT_ATOMS: atom_id res chain seq x y z
N MET A 1 -51.56 49.42 2.71
CA MET A 1 -50.32 50.14 2.35
C MET A 1 -49.25 49.64 3.33
N GLY A 2 -48.23 48.85 3.02
CA GLY A 2 -47.70 48.20 1.82
C GLY A 2 -46.59 47.21 2.25
N HIS A 3 -46.33 46.19 1.43
CA HIS A 3 -45.17 45.25 1.42
C HIS A 3 -43.79 45.97 1.36
N PRO A 4 -42.59 45.29 1.37
CA PRO A 4 -42.29 43.82 1.43
C PRO A 4 -41.09 43.34 2.32
N ASP A 5 -40.99 42.01 2.49
CA ASP A 5 -39.85 41.02 2.45
C ASP A 5 -38.57 41.18 3.33
N ALA A 6 -37.90 40.15 3.87
CA ALA A 6 -37.62 38.79 3.36
C ALA A 6 -37.31 37.73 4.45
N LEU A 7 -37.34 36.46 4.03
CA LEU A 7 -37.33 35.18 4.76
C LEU A 7 -35.96 34.45 4.61
N PHE A 8 -35.42 33.79 5.65
CA PHE A 8 -34.41 32.72 5.53
C PHE A 8 -34.60 31.64 6.64
N LEU A 9 -34.74 30.38 6.21
CA LEU A 9 -34.86 29.09 6.93
C LEU A 9 -34.07 28.07 6.08
N SER A 10 -33.56 26.90 6.48
CA SER A 10 -33.12 26.25 7.73
C SER A 10 -32.58 24.84 7.36
N LYS A 11 -31.68 24.27 8.18
CA LYS A 11 -31.52 22.84 8.57
C LYS A 11 -31.19 21.72 7.53
N ARG A 12 -30.09 21.01 7.80
CA ARG A 12 -29.89 19.52 7.80
C ARG A 12 -28.93 19.24 8.98
N SER A 13 -28.96 18.15 9.76
CA SER A 13 -29.10 16.74 9.43
C SER A 13 -29.50 15.92 10.69
N GLN A 14 -30.49 15.03 10.56
CA GLN A 14 -30.76 13.92 11.48
C GLN A 14 -31.42 12.81 10.66
N THR A 15 -30.70 11.74 10.30
CA THR A 15 -31.33 10.45 9.95
C THR A 15 -30.31 9.30 9.99
N LEU A 16 -30.42 8.39 10.96
CA LEU A 16 -30.14 6.97 10.75
C LEU A 16 -30.85 6.15 11.83
N ARG A 17 -32.02 5.56 11.51
CA ARG A 17 -32.60 4.44 12.27
C ARG A 17 -33.55 3.63 11.40
N ILE A 18 -33.21 2.34 11.32
CA ILE A 18 -34.09 1.16 11.22
C ILE A 18 -34.74 0.90 9.84
N CYS A 19 -34.18 -0.09 9.14
CA CYS A 19 -34.95 -0.93 8.22
C CYS A 19 -34.74 -2.40 8.62
N SER A 20 -35.70 -2.95 9.36
CA SER A 20 -35.88 -4.40 9.53
C SER A 20 -37.23 -4.78 8.94
N SER A 21 -37.25 -5.90 8.21
CA SER A 21 -38.40 -6.67 7.74
C SER A 21 -39.34 -6.01 6.73
N ILE A 22 -39.31 -6.50 5.48
CA ILE A 22 -40.48 -6.90 4.68
C ILE A 22 -39.99 -7.70 3.45
N ARG A 23 -40.39 -8.98 3.38
CA ARG A 23 -40.29 -9.82 2.16
C ARG A 23 -41.51 -9.53 1.29
N ILE A 24 -41.34 -9.12 0.03
CA ILE A 24 -42.42 -9.17 -0.98
C ILE A 24 -41.90 -9.81 -2.28
N ARG A 25 -42.73 -10.72 -2.80
CA ARG A 25 -42.52 -11.60 -3.95
C ARG A 25 -42.46 -10.83 -5.28
N ALA A 26 -41.67 -11.35 -6.21
CA ALA A 26 -41.58 -10.92 -7.60
C ALA A 26 -42.93 -11.04 -8.35
N SER A 27 -43.32 -9.98 -9.05
CA SER A 27 -43.85 -9.96 -10.42
C SER A 27 -44.56 -8.63 -10.72
N LYS A 28 -44.17 -7.98 -11.84
CA LYS A 28 -44.60 -6.68 -12.41
C LYS A 28 -43.77 -5.44 -12.01
N ILE A 29 -42.71 -5.17 -12.78
CA ILE A 29 -42.01 -3.88 -12.84
C ILE A 29 -41.88 -3.47 -14.30
N ILE A 30 -42.68 -2.51 -14.78
CA ILE A 30 -42.39 -1.53 -15.85
C ILE A 30 -43.39 -0.36 -15.68
N PRO A 31 -43.07 0.95 -15.83
CA PRO A 31 -41.88 1.71 -15.45
C PRO A 31 -42.24 3.02 -14.68
N CYS A 32 -41.62 3.31 -13.54
CA CYS A 32 -41.66 4.65 -12.93
C CYS A 32 -40.25 5.12 -12.58
N VAL A 33 -39.35 5.13 -13.57
CA VAL A 33 -38.01 5.74 -13.47
C VAL A 33 -37.70 6.62 -14.71
N SER A 34 -38.68 6.88 -15.60
CA SER A 34 -38.41 7.57 -16.88
C SER A 34 -38.75 9.07 -16.92
N LYS A 35 -39.08 9.73 -15.80
CA LYS A 35 -39.50 11.16 -15.85
C LYS A 35 -38.91 12.09 -14.78
N LYS A 36 -37.83 11.70 -14.11
CA LYS A 36 -37.12 12.58 -13.17
C LYS A 36 -35.60 12.65 -13.41
N LEU A 37 -35.18 12.39 -14.65
CA LEU A 37 -33.80 12.54 -15.14
C LEU A 37 -33.75 13.54 -16.32
N THR A 38 -34.53 14.62 -16.27
CA THR A 38 -34.61 15.58 -17.39
C THR A 38 -34.80 17.02 -16.92
N LEU A 39 -34.12 17.43 -15.84
CA LEU A 39 -34.13 18.85 -15.41
C LEU A 39 -32.95 19.25 -14.50
N LEU A 40 -31.74 18.75 -14.78
CA LEU A 40 -30.47 19.33 -14.31
C LEU A 40 -29.34 19.24 -15.36
N THR A 41 -29.65 19.03 -16.64
CA THR A 41 -28.72 19.31 -17.74
C THR A 41 -28.86 20.78 -18.11
N ARG A 42 -28.27 21.64 -17.29
CA ARG A 42 -27.69 22.87 -17.82
C ARG A 42 -26.31 22.43 -18.29
N ASP A 43 -26.19 22.20 -19.59
CA ASP A 43 -25.00 21.70 -20.28
C ASP A 43 -23.74 22.44 -19.83
N TYR A 44 -23.02 21.86 -18.88
CA TYR A 44 -21.58 22.03 -18.78
C TYR A 44 -21.03 20.87 -19.60
N MET A 45 -20.55 21.15 -20.81
CA MET A 45 -20.02 20.11 -21.69
C MET A 45 -18.93 19.34 -20.93
N SER A 46 -19.16 18.06 -20.68
CA SER A 46 -18.14 17.18 -20.11
C SER A 46 -16.99 17.07 -21.12
N THR A 47 -15.77 17.36 -20.69
CA THR A 47 -14.57 17.18 -21.52
C THR A 47 -14.44 15.72 -21.93
N THR A 48 -14.28 15.46 -23.22
CA THR A 48 -14.22 14.09 -23.77
C THR A 48 -12.78 13.59 -23.87
N ALA A 49 -12.59 12.26 -23.90
CA ALA A 49 -11.27 11.66 -24.16
C ALA A 49 -10.65 12.16 -25.48
N ALA A 50 -11.48 12.34 -26.52
CA ALA A 50 -11.04 12.88 -27.80
C ALA A 50 -10.51 14.33 -27.68
N MET A 51 -11.14 15.17 -26.84
CA MET A 51 -10.64 16.53 -26.56
C MET A 51 -9.26 16.49 -25.88
N ARG A 52 -9.04 15.56 -24.94
CA ARG A 52 -7.73 15.35 -24.30
C ARG A 52 -6.68 14.88 -25.30
N THR A 53 -7.03 13.97 -26.20
CA THR A 53 -6.15 13.55 -27.28
C THR A 53 -5.76 14.72 -28.20
N SER A 54 -6.71 15.53 -28.65
CA SER A 54 -6.41 16.69 -29.51
C SER A 54 -5.51 17.71 -28.82
N VAL A 55 -5.73 17.98 -27.52
CA VAL A 55 -4.86 18.90 -26.76
C VAL A 55 -3.46 18.31 -26.61
N SER A 56 -3.32 17.03 -26.25
CA SER A 56 -2.01 16.39 -26.11
C SER A 56 -1.23 16.34 -27.42
N GLN A 57 -1.91 16.09 -28.55
CA GLN A 57 -1.33 16.17 -29.89
C GLN A 57 -0.79 17.58 -30.19
N LEU A 58 -1.56 18.62 -29.85
CA LEU A 58 -1.09 20.00 -30.00
C LEU A 58 0.10 20.30 -29.08
N TYR A 59 0.12 19.81 -27.83
CA TYR A 59 1.26 19.97 -26.93
C TYR A 59 2.55 19.37 -27.48
N VAL A 60 2.46 18.13 -28.00
CA VAL A 60 3.59 17.46 -28.64
C VAL A 60 4.08 18.26 -29.85
N ALA A 61 3.15 18.73 -30.70
CA ALA A 61 3.48 19.44 -31.93
C ALA A 61 4.00 20.87 -31.71
N MET A 62 3.42 21.59 -30.75
CA MET A 62 3.68 23.02 -30.52
C MET A 62 4.82 23.26 -29.55
N PHE A 63 4.95 22.43 -28.52
CA PHE A 63 5.85 22.67 -27.39
C PHE A 63 6.90 21.57 -27.22
N GLY A 64 6.77 20.44 -27.91
CA GLY A 64 7.71 19.33 -27.77
C GLY A 64 7.69 18.62 -26.41
N ARG A 65 6.64 18.85 -25.62
CA ARG A 65 6.48 18.32 -24.26
C ARG A 65 5.06 17.83 -24.05
N ALA A 66 4.85 17.02 -23.03
CA ALA A 66 3.53 16.69 -22.54
C ALA A 66 2.86 17.91 -21.87
N PRO A 67 1.52 17.96 -21.84
CA PRO A 67 0.82 18.87 -20.94
C PRO A 67 1.07 18.45 -19.49
N ASP A 68 1.31 19.44 -18.64
CA ASP A 68 1.07 19.28 -17.20
C ASP A 68 -0.44 19.19 -16.94
N ALA A 69 -0.84 18.64 -15.79
CA ALA A 69 -2.25 18.37 -15.49
C ALA A 69 -3.14 19.62 -15.59
N ALA A 70 -2.70 20.73 -14.98
CA ALA A 70 -3.42 22.00 -15.04
C ALA A 70 -3.51 22.53 -16.48
N GLY A 71 -2.45 22.38 -17.28
CA GLY A 71 -2.45 22.71 -18.69
C GLY A 71 -3.48 21.89 -19.47
N LEU A 72 -3.48 20.56 -19.33
CA LEU A 72 -4.44 19.69 -20.01
C LEU A 72 -5.87 20.10 -19.69
N ASP A 73 -6.19 20.32 -18.42
CA ASP A 73 -7.52 20.73 -17.96
C ASP A 73 -7.93 22.08 -18.53
N PHE A 74 -7.03 23.07 -18.54
CA PHE A 74 -7.29 24.39 -19.07
C PHE A 74 -7.70 24.34 -20.55
N TRP A 75 -6.88 23.71 -21.39
CA TRP A 75 -7.12 23.68 -22.84
C TRP A 75 -8.30 22.80 -23.22
N THR A 76 -8.48 21.68 -22.53
CA THR A 76 -9.65 20.80 -22.77
C THR A 76 -10.94 21.47 -22.30
N GLY A 77 -10.89 22.26 -21.23
CA GLY A 77 -11.99 23.12 -20.79
C GLY A 77 -12.40 24.14 -21.85
N LEU A 78 -11.46 24.72 -22.59
CA LEU A 78 -11.76 25.63 -23.71
C LEU A 78 -12.45 24.91 -24.89
N LEU A 79 -12.04 23.67 -25.20
CA LEU A 79 -12.76 22.83 -26.18
C LEU A 79 -14.19 22.52 -25.70
N GLY A 80 -14.36 22.17 -24.42
CA GLY A 80 -15.67 21.98 -23.80
C GLY A 80 -16.53 23.25 -23.83
N ALA A 81 -15.90 24.42 -23.74
CA ALA A 81 -16.58 25.71 -23.86
C ALA A 81 -16.91 26.12 -25.33
N GLY A 82 -16.55 25.29 -26.32
CA GLY A 82 -16.90 25.48 -27.72
C GLY A 82 -15.84 26.17 -28.59
N GLN A 83 -14.62 26.37 -28.07
CA GLN A 83 -13.51 26.78 -28.95
C GLN A 83 -13.12 25.64 -29.89
N SER A 84 -12.70 25.97 -31.11
CA SER A 84 -12.19 24.98 -32.05
C SER A 84 -10.72 24.65 -31.76
N VAL A 85 -10.28 23.45 -32.20
CA VAL A 85 -8.87 23.04 -32.13
C VAL A 85 -7.96 24.06 -32.83
N THR A 86 -8.41 24.64 -33.95
CA THR A 86 -7.70 25.71 -34.67
C THR A 86 -7.51 26.97 -33.82
N GLN A 87 -8.55 27.44 -33.12
CA GLN A 87 -8.45 28.61 -32.25
C GLN A 87 -7.48 28.38 -31.09
N ILE A 88 -7.49 27.16 -30.54
CA ILE A 88 -6.54 26.75 -29.51
C ILE A 88 -5.11 26.70 -30.07
N ALA A 89 -4.90 26.10 -31.24
CA ALA A 89 -3.61 26.03 -31.88
C ALA A 89 -3.02 27.42 -32.18
N ASP A 90 -3.83 28.38 -32.62
CA ASP A 90 -3.41 29.77 -32.80
C ASP A 90 -2.98 30.42 -31.47
N THR A 91 -3.75 30.16 -30.41
CA THR A 91 -3.44 30.69 -29.08
C THR A 91 -2.14 30.06 -28.54
N MET A 92 -1.96 28.75 -28.70
CA MET A 92 -0.75 28.02 -28.30
C MET A 92 0.49 28.50 -29.07
N PHE A 93 0.37 28.74 -30.38
CA PHE A 93 1.47 29.26 -31.19
C PHE A 93 1.94 30.65 -30.72
N GLY A 94 1.04 31.45 -30.15
CA GLY A 94 1.33 32.79 -29.66
C GLY A 94 2.08 32.87 -28.32
N VAL A 95 2.19 31.77 -27.55
CA VAL A 95 2.80 31.78 -26.21
C VAL A 95 4.29 31.44 -26.23
N ALA A 96 5.03 31.89 -25.21
CA ALA A 96 6.48 31.74 -25.13
C ALA A 96 7.01 30.30 -25.33
N PRO A 97 6.38 29.23 -24.82
CA PRO A 97 6.85 27.86 -25.07
C PRO A 97 6.90 27.47 -26.54
N ALA A 98 5.99 27.97 -27.39
CA ALA A 98 6.00 27.68 -28.83
C ALA A 98 7.24 28.26 -29.52
N ARG A 99 7.77 29.38 -29.03
CA ARG A 99 8.92 30.07 -29.64
C ARG A 99 10.22 29.28 -29.53
N ASN A 100 10.30 28.34 -28.59
CA ASN A 100 11.44 27.42 -28.51
C ASN A 100 11.45 26.41 -29.65
N TYR A 101 10.26 26.09 -30.20
CA TYR A 101 10.08 25.18 -31.34
C TYR A 101 9.98 25.92 -32.67
N PHE A 102 9.41 27.13 -32.65
CA PHE A 102 9.20 28.00 -33.79
C PHE A 102 9.71 29.41 -33.46
N PRO A 103 11.03 29.69 -33.63
CA PRO A 103 11.62 30.95 -33.25
C PRO A 103 10.94 32.17 -33.89
N ASP A 104 10.89 33.28 -33.16
CA ASP A 104 10.37 34.56 -33.68
C ASP A 104 11.10 34.95 -34.98
N GLY A 105 10.32 35.42 -35.96
CA GLY A 105 10.86 35.81 -37.26
C GLY A 105 11.12 34.65 -38.23
N SER A 106 10.78 33.41 -37.86
CA SER A 106 10.80 32.28 -38.79
C SER A 106 9.91 32.54 -40.00
N SER A 107 10.41 32.26 -41.20
CA SER A 107 9.59 32.24 -42.41
C SER A 107 8.57 31.11 -42.36
N ASN A 108 7.51 31.20 -43.16
CA ASN A 108 6.52 30.14 -43.27
C ASN A 108 7.15 28.78 -43.65
N GLU A 109 8.14 28.80 -44.55
CA GLU A 109 8.89 27.59 -44.93
C GLU A 109 9.70 27.03 -43.76
N GLN A 110 10.32 27.88 -42.94
CA GLN A 110 11.04 27.46 -41.73
C GLN A 110 10.10 26.86 -40.68
N ILE A 111 8.89 27.42 -40.50
CA ILE A 111 7.87 26.86 -39.61
C ILE A 111 7.50 25.44 -40.04
N ILE A 112 7.23 25.23 -41.33
CA ILE A 112 6.91 23.90 -41.87
C ILE A 112 8.11 22.95 -41.69
N ALA A 113 9.33 23.39 -42.03
CA ALA A 113 10.53 22.57 -41.87
C ALA A 113 10.76 22.13 -40.41
N SER A 114 10.56 23.03 -39.44
CA SER A 114 10.61 22.70 -38.01
C SER A 114 9.55 21.67 -37.60
N PHE A 115 8.32 21.78 -38.12
CA PHE A 115 7.28 20.77 -37.84
C PHE A 115 7.71 19.38 -38.32
N TYR A 116 8.25 19.27 -39.53
CA TYR A 116 8.73 17.99 -40.06
C TYR A 116 9.81 17.36 -39.18
N LEU A 117 10.82 18.14 -38.78
CA LEU A 117 11.90 17.63 -37.95
C LEU A 117 11.42 17.26 -36.54
N ASN A 118 10.71 18.17 -35.88
CA ASN A 118 10.42 18.04 -34.46
C ASN A 118 9.21 17.14 -34.17
N VAL A 119 8.25 17.09 -35.09
CA VAL A 119 6.98 16.35 -34.91
C VAL A 119 6.99 15.05 -35.70
N LEU A 120 7.46 15.07 -36.95
CA LEU A 120 7.46 13.90 -37.82
C LEU A 120 8.75 13.07 -37.74
N GLY A 121 9.79 13.59 -37.09
CA GLY A 121 11.09 12.93 -36.95
C GLY A 121 11.85 12.76 -38.27
N ARG A 122 11.57 13.60 -39.27
CA ARG A 122 12.19 13.51 -40.61
C ARG A 122 12.30 14.87 -41.27
N THR A 123 13.25 15.03 -42.19
CA THR A 123 13.29 16.21 -43.06
C THR A 123 12.10 16.20 -44.02
N ALA A 124 11.54 17.38 -44.30
CA ALA A 124 10.51 17.53 -45.31
C ALA A 124 11.04 17.15 -46.69
N ASP A 125 10.26 16.36 -47.42
CA ASP A 125 10.44 16.21 -48.86
C ASP A 125 10.03 17.49 -49.58
N ALA A 126 10.58 17.71 -50.78
CA ALA A 126 10.39 18.97 -51.50
C ALA A 126 8.92 19.25 -51.83
N GLU A 127 8.14 18.22 -52.15
CA GLU A 127 6.72 18.35 -52.48
C GLU A 127 5.89 18.70 -51.23
N GLY A 128 6.11 17.98 -50.13
CA GLY A 128 5.47 18.25 -48.84
C GLY A 128 5.78 19.64 -48.31
N LEU A 129 7.05 20.07 -48.35
CA LEU A 129 7.45 21.41 -47.92
C LEU A 129 6.76 22.50 -48.75
N ALA A 130 6.74 22.35 -50.07
CA ALA A 130 6.10 23.30 -50.97
C ALA A 130 4.58 23.36 -50.77
N PHE A 131 3.93 22.20 -50.58
CA PHE A 131 2.48 22.11 -50.36
C PHE A 131 2.05 22.86 -49.09
N TRP A 132 2.68 22.54 -47.95
CA TRP A 132 2.31 23.15 -46.67
C TRP A 132 2.72 24.62 -46.58
N THR A 133 3.84 25.00 -47.19
CA THR A 133 4.24 26.41 -47.28
C THR A 133 3.24 27.21 -48.13
N THR A 134 2.74 26.65 -49.22
CA THR A 134 1.70 27.28 -50.05
C THR A 134 0.39 27.45 -49.27
N LYS A 135 0.00 26.44 -48.48
CA LYS A 135 -1.13 26.54 -47.56
C LYS A 135 -0.95 27.69 -46.57
N LEU A 136 0.21 27.78 -45.93
CA LEU A 136 0.48 28.83 -44.95
C LEU A 136 0.62 30.24 -45.56
N ASN A 137 0.96 30.34 -46.84
CA ASN A 137 0.98 31.60 -47.59
C ASN A 137 -0.42 32.06 -48.07
N THR A 138 -1.45 31.23 -47.93
CA THR A 138 -2.81 31.57 -48.37
C THR A 138 -3.40 32.66 -47.48
N ALA A 139 -4.10 33.63 -48.09
CA ALA A 139 -4.70 34.73 -47.35
C ALA A 139 -5.68 34.23 -46.28
N GLY A 140 -5.46 34.62 -45.02
CA GLY A 140 -6.26 34.20 -43.87
C GLY A 140 -5.77 32.92 -43.18
N ALA A 141 -4.74 32.24 -43.70
CA ALA A 141 -4.07 31.16 -43.00
C ALA A 141 -3.19 31.70 -41.86
N THR A 142 -3.18 30.99 -40.75
CA THR A 142 -2.30 31.25 -39.60
C THR A 142 -1.40 30.04 -39.36
N PRO A 143 -0.21 30.20 -38.74
CA PRO A 143 0.63 29.06 -38.36
C PRO A 143 -0.11 28.03 -37.52
N GLY A 144 -0.92 28.45 -36.55
CA GLY A 144 -1.73 27.55 -35.72
C GLY A 144 -2.75 26.75 -36.53
N SER A 145 -3.45 27.38 -37.47
CA SER A 145 -4.41 26.69 -38.35
C SER A 145 -3.76 25.62 -39.22
N VAL A 146 -2.59 25.91 -39.82
CA VAL A 146 -1.90 24.95 -40.69
C VAL A 146 -1.26 23.83 -39.88
N ILE A 147 -0.66 24.13 -38.72
CA ILE A 147 -0.11 23.09 -37.83
C ILE A 147 -1.23 22.18 -37.31
N ALA A 148 -2.39 22.72 -36.94
CA ALA A 148 -3.54 21.89 -36.54
C ALA A 148 -4.00 20.95 -37.66
N GLU A 149 -4.02 21.42 -38.92
CA GLU A 149 -4.31 20.57 -40.07
C GLU A 149 -3.22 19.49 -40.27
N MET A 150 -1.94 19.84 -40.14
CA MET A 150 -0.84 18.87 -40.25
C MET A 150 -0.90 17.81 -39.14
N VAL A 151 -1.25 18.21 -37.93
CA VAL A 151 -1.48 17.32 -36.77
C VAL A 151 -2.62 16.35 -37.07
N ASP A 152 -3.76 16.83 -37.58
CA ASP A 152 -4.90 15.98 -37.93
C ASP A 152 -4.52 14.95 -39.01
N VAL A 153 -3.79 15.39 -40.05
CA VAL A 153 -3.34 14.53 -41.14
C VAL A 153 -2.40 13.43 -40.65
N ILE A 154 -1.43 13.74 -39.78
CA ILE A 154 -0.48 12.74 -39.30
C ILE A 154 -1.12 11.81 -38.26
N ALA A 155 -1.99 12.33 -37.38
CA ALA A 155 -2.71 11.54 -36.39
C ALA A 155 -3.59 10.46 -37.02
N HIS A 156 -4.22 10.79 -38.14
CA HIS A 156 -5.15 9.92 -38.87
C HIS A 156 -4.55 9.37 -40.18
N TYR A 157 -3.23 9.29 -40.26
CA TYR A 157 -2.56 8.84 -41.47
C TYR A 157 -2.88 7.38 -41.80
N THR A 158 -3.47 7.14 -42.98
CA THR A 158 -3.87 5.80 -43.48
C THR A 158 -3.13 5.40 -44.76
N GLY A 159 -2.11 6.16 -45.16
CA GLY A 159 -1.33 5.89 -46.36
C GLY A 159 -0.36 4.72 -46.20
N THR A 160 0.21 4.27 -47.32
CA THR A 160 1.10 3.09 -47.37
C THR A 160 2.60 3.44 -47.41
N ASN A 161 2.95 4.72 -47.51
CA ASN A 161 4.36 5.15 -47.52
C ASN A 161 5.01 4.88 -46.14
N ALA A 162 6.16 4.20 -46.15
CA ALA A 162 6.86 3.78 -44.94
C ALA A 162 7.32 4.94 -44.04
N ALA A 163 7.74 6.07 -44.61
CA ALA A 163 8.10 7.26 -43.84
C ALA A 163 6.86 7.87 -43.18
N GLY A 164 5.74 7.92 -43.89
CA GLY A 164 4.45 8.36 -43.33
C GLY A 164 3.98 7.49 -42.17
N ILE A 165 4.06 6.15 -42.31
CA ILE A 165 3.72 5.20 -41.23
C ILE A 165 4.65 5.41 -40.02
N THR A 166 5.95 5.56 -40.25
CA THR A 166 6.93 5.79 -39.18
C THR A 166 6.65 7.09 -38.42
N SER A 167 6.39 8.18 -39.13
CA SER A 167 6.05 9.47 -38.53
C SER A 167 4.71 9.41 -37.78
N ALA A 168 3.72 8.71 -38.31
CA ALA A 168 2.40 8.56 -37.68
C ALA A 168 2.50 7.80 -36.36
N ASN A 169 3.19 6.66 -36.34
CA ASN A 169 3.40 5.88 -35.12
C ASN A 169 4.19 6.67 -34.08
N LEU A 170 5.28 7.33 -34.47
CA LEU A 170 6.06 8.16 -33.55
C LEU A 170 5.21 9.28 -32.93
N PHE A 171 4.45 10.01 -33.75
CA PHE A 171 3.62 11.10 -33.28
C PHE A 171 2.51 10.62 -32.35
N ASN A 172 1.79 9.56 -32.73
CA ASN A 172 0.70 9.01 -31.94
C ASN A 172 1.20 8.43 -30.61
N ASN A 173 2.35 7.74 -30.59
CA ASN A 173 2.95 7.23 -29.36
C ASN A 173 3.37 8.38 -28.42
N ARG A 174 3.95 9.46 -28.96
CA ARG A 174 4.28 10.66 -28.17
C ARG A 174 3.03 11.34 -27.63
N ALA A 175 1.96 11.43 -28.43
CA ALA A 175 0.69 12.01 -28.01
C ALA A 175 -0.01 11.15 -26.94
N GLU A 176 0.06 9.82 -27.04
CA GLU A 176 -0.47 8.91 -26.03
C GLU A 176 0.28 9.04 -24.70
N ALA A 177 1.62 9.03 -24.73
CA ALA A 177 2.44 9.24 -23.54
C ALA A 177 2.18 10.63 -22.91
N ALA A 178 2.06 11.67 -23.74
CA ALA A 178 1.73 13.03 -23.30
C ALA A 178 0.35 13.11 -22.65
N GLN A 179 -0.66 12.47 -23.25
CA GLN A 179 -2.01 12.43 -22.69
C GLN A 179 -2.03 11.71 -21.36
N PHE A 180 -1.43 10.51 -21.29
CA PHE A 180 -1.34 9.76 -20.05
C PHE A 180 -0.69 10.61 -18.95
N TYR A 181 0.46 11.23 -19.24
CA TYR A 181 1.17 12.07 -18.29
C TYR A 181 0.30 13.21 -17.74
N GLY A 182 -0.37 13.96 -18.61
CA GLY A 182 -1.24 15.06 -18.20
C GLY A 182 -2.47 14.62 -17.42
N GLU A 183 -3.10 13.50 -17.82
CA GLU A 183 -4.27 12.94 -17.13
C GLU A 183 -3.93 12.41 -15.73
N ASN A 184 -2.66 12.10 -15.47
CA ASN A 184 -2.19 11.46 -14.24
C ASN A 184 -1.34 12.41 -13.39
N GLY A 185 -1.74 13.69 -13.28
CA GLY A 185 -1.06 14.63 -12.37
C GLY A 185 0.32 15.09 -12.85
N GLY A 186 0.60 14.99 -14.15
CA GLY A 186 1.89 15.36 -14.73
C GLY A 186 2.33 16.77 -14.35
N SER A 187 3.58 16.90 -13.89
CA SER A 187 4.16 18.19 -13.53
C SER A 187 4.89 18.85 -14.70
N LEU A 188 5.10 20.17 -14.64
CA LEU A 188 5.89 20.85 -15.66
C LEU A 188 7.36 20.39 -15.67
N ALA A 189 7.89 19.98 -14.51
CA ALA A 189 9.29 19.60 -14.34
C ALA A 189 9.68 18.38 -15.20
N ASN A 190 8.80 17.37 -15.30
CA ASN A 190 9.08 16.17 -16.09
C ASN A 190 8.38 16.14 -17.47
N ALA A 191 7.67 17.21 -17.85
CA ALA A 191 6.85 17.27 -19.07
C ALA A 191 7.63 17.00 -20.38
N THR A 192 8.92 17.35 -20.44
CA THR A 192 9.76 17.02 -21.61
C THR A 192 10.38 15.63 -21.48
N ALA A 193 10.76 15.24 -20.27
CA ALA A 193 11.44 13.97 -19.99
C ALA A 193 10.59 12.76 -20.36
N VAL A 194 9.28 12.82 -20.11
CA VAL A 194 8.32 11.75 -20.44
C VAL A 194 8.32 11.41 -21.93
N LEU A 195 8.67 12.36 -22.81
CA LEU A 195 8.70 12.15 -24.26
C LEU A 195 10.09 11.79 -24.81
N ALA A 196 11.15 11.80 -23.99
CA ALA A 196 12.52 11.67 -24.48
C ALA A 196 12.83 10.26 -25.02
N GLY A 197 12.22 9.22 -24.46
CA GLY A 197 12.42 7.82 -24.85
C GLY A 197 11.35 7.25 -25.79
N VAL A 198 10.33 8.04 -26.14
CA VAL A 198 9.20 7.55 -26.95
C VAL A 198 9.61 7.43 -28.43
N THR A 199 9.43 6.25 -29.00
CA THR A 199 9.75 5.91 -30.39
C THR A 199 8.49 5.51 -31.18
N LYS A 200 8.68 5.11 -32.44
CA LYS A 200 7.63 4.53 -33.28
C LYS A 200 7.12 3.15 -32.82
N ASP A 201 7.78 2.55 -31.83
CA ASP A 201 7.44 1.23 -31.30
C ASP A 201 6.50 1.40 -30.11
N ASP A 202 5.34 0.74 -30.14
CA ASP A 202 4.27 0.92 -29.15
C ASP A 202 4.73 0.60 -27.70
N ALA A 203 5.70 -0.30 -27.55
CA ALA A 203 6.30 -0.63 -26.25
C ALA A 203 6.96 0.57 -25.55
N SER A 204 7.44 1.57 -26.32
CA SER A 204 8.06 2.77 -25.77
C SER A 204 7.06 3.67 -25.01
N VAL A 205 5.75 3.56 -25.30
CA VAL A 205 4.71 4.30 -24.58
C VAL A 205 4.60 3.83 -23.14
N LEU A 206 4.71 2.52 -22.90
CA LEU A 206 4.70 1.97 -21.54
C LEU A 206 5.96 2.40 -20.76
N GLN A 207 7.12 2.39 -21.42
CA GLN A 207 8.38 2.83 -20.82
C GLN A 207 8.35 4.31 -20.43
N ALA A 208 7.63 5.14 -21.19
CA ALA A 208 7.45 6.55 -20.86
C ALA A 208 6.68 6.79 -19.55
N ARG A 209 5.92 5.81 -19.07
CA ARG A 209 5.17 5.89 -17.79
C ARG A 209 6.03 5.55 -16.57
N VAL A 210 7.30 5.23 -16.78
CA VAL A 210 8.27 4.85 -15.75
C VAL A 210 9.28 5.97 -15.52
N LEU A 211 9.36 6.46 -14.29
CA LEU A 211 10.39 7.41 -13.88
C LEU A 211 11.62 6.68 -13.40
N HIS A 212 12.72 6.80 -14.15
CA HIS A 212 14.00 6.23 -13.74
C HIS A 212 14.90 7.29 -13.07
N LYS A 213 15.40 6.97 -11.86
CA LYS A 213 16.40 7.76 -11.15
C LYS A 213 17.58 6.88 -10.74
N GLN A 214 18.80 7.38 -10.91
CA GLN A 214 20.05 6.72 -10.54
C GLN A 214 20.77 7.61 -9.53
N GLU A 215 21.45 7.02 -8.55
CA GLU A 215 22.19 7.76 -7.50
C GLU A 215 21.34 8.88 -6.87
N SER A 216 20.17 8.50 -6.38
CA SER A 216 19.13 9.42 -5.95
C SER A 216 19.39 10.00 -4.56
N ILE A 217 19.13 11.30 -4.41
CA ILE A 217 19.19 12.04 -3.15
C ILE A 217 18.25 13.26 -3.24
N GLY A 218 17.61 13.62 -2.11
CA GLY A 218 16.76 14.80 -2.01
C GLY A 218 15.37 14.58 -2.62
N ALA A 219 14.80 15.64 -3.20
CA ALA A 219 13.42 15.64 -3.66
C ALA A 219 13.26 15.07 -5.08
N ILE A 220 12.32 14.14 -5.23
CA ILE A 220 11.82 13.60 -6.48
C ILE A 220 10.35 13.96 -6.62
N ASP A 221 9.99 14.52 -7.77
CA ASP A 221 8.60 14.70 -8.18
C ASP A 221 8.21 13.57 -9.12
N ALA A 222 7.32 12.69 -8.66
CA ALA A 222 6.81 11.54 -9.40
C ALA A 222 5.61 11.87 -10.31
N GLY A 223 5.06 13.08 -10.24
CA GLY A 223 3.81 13.44 -10.91
C GLY A 223 3.77 13.03 -12.38
N GLY A 224 2.70 12.35 -12.79
CA GLY A 224 2.51 11.84 -14.16
C GLY A 224 3.04 10.43 -14.43
N TYR A 225 3.79 9.82 -13.51
CA TYR A 225 4.36 8.47 -13.67
C TYR A 225 3.64 7.45 -12.79
N SER A 226 3.42 6.24 -13.34
CA SER A 226 2.77 5.13 -12.62
C SER A 226 3.77 4.17 -11.98
N GLU A 227 5.04 4.26 -12.35
CA GLU A 227 6.12 3.49 -11.74
C GLU A 227 7.34 4.39 -11.52
N ILE A 228 7.94 4.28 -10.33
CA ILE A 228 9.17 4.95 -9.96
C ILE A 228 10.23 3.89 -9.73
N VAL A 229 11.31 3.96 -10.50
CA VAL A 229 12.44 3.03 -10.40
C VAL A 229 13.64 3.79 -9.85
N ILE A 230 14.03 3.42 -8.63
CA ILE A 230 15.24 3.94 -7.97
C ILE A 230 16.36 2.93 -8.14
N GLY A 231 17.38 3.31 -8.90
CA GLY A 231 18.58 2.53 -9.15
C GLY A 231 19.41 2.32 -7.90
N SER A 232 19.98 3.41 -7.39
CA SER A 232 20.77 3.48 -6.15
C SER A 232 20.42 4.75 -5.38
N LEU A 233 20.67 4.74 -4.08
CA LEU A 233 20.54 5.89 -3.20
C LEU A 233 21.92 6.40 -2.80
N SER A 234 22.07 7.71 -2.70
CA SER A 234 23.27 8.38 -2.18
C SER A 234 22.97 9.30 -0.98
N GLY A 235 21.73 9.30 -0.51
CA GLY A 235 21.21 10.06 0.62
C GLY A 235 19.72 9.79 0.81
N ASP A 236 19.12 10.43 1.81
CA ASP A 236 17.66 10.39 2.03
C ASP A 236 16.93 10.94 0.81
N VAL A 237 15.77 10.37 0.52
CA VAL A 237 14.95 10.72 -0.65
C VAL A 237 13.51 10.98 -0.23
N ALA A 238 12.97 12.10 -0.70
CA ALA A 238 11.55 12.41 -0.57
C ALA A 238 10.90 12.35 -1.96
N ILE A 239 9.94 11.43 -2.14
CA ILE A 239 9.18 11.25 -3.37
C ILE A 239 7.79 11.84 -3.17
N SER A 240 7.46 12.85 -3.95
CA SER A 240 6.18 13.57 -3.88
C SER A 240 5.35 13.31 -5.13
N ASN A 241 4.05 13.60 -5.03
CA ASN A 241 3.08 13.48 -6.13
C ASN A 241 2.98 12.05 -6.69
N VAL A 242 3.11 11.04 -5.82
CA VAL A 242 2.91 9.65 -6.21
C VAL A 242 1.43 9.41 -6.49
N LEU A 243 1.09 8.63 -7.51
CA LEU A 243 -0.31 8.34 -7.86
C LEU A 243 -0.81 7.12 -7.09
N ASP A 244 -2.12 7.09 -6.81
CA ASP A 244 -2.78 5.90 -6.27
C ASP A 244 -2.57 4.70 -7.21
N GLY A 245 -2.22 3.55 -6.63
CA GLY A 245 -1.92 2.31 -7.35
C GLY A 245 -0.53 2.27 -8.00
N SER A 246 0.34 3.26 -7.74
CA SER A 246 1.69 3.30 -8.29
C SER A 246 2.59 2.17 -7.76
N THR A 247 3.65 1.89 -8.52
CA THR A 247 4.71 0.98 -8.08
C THR A 247 6.02 1.74 -7.80
N LEU A 248 6.57 1.56 -6.61
CA LEU A 248 7.95 1.93 -6.27
C LEU A 248 8.84 0.69 -6.38
N ARG A 249 9.81 0.73 -7.29
CA ARG A 249 10.80 -0.33 -7.47
C ARG A 249 12.16 0.15 -7.04
N LEU A 250 12.73 -0.52 -6.05
CA LEU A 250 14.10 -0.30 -5.61
C LEU A 250 14.96 -1.34 -6.34
N LEU A 251 16.05 -0.95 -7.02
CA LEU A 251 16.92 -1.88 -7.76
C LEU A 251 18.18 -2.26 -6.98
N THR A 252 18.69 -1.35 -6.15
CA THR A 252 19.71 -1.64 -5.15
C THR A 252 19.18 -1.16 -3.81
N GLY A 253 19.46 -1.90 -2.75
CA GLY A 253 19.30 -1.34 -1.43
C GLY A 253 20.49 -0.47 -1.08
N SER A 254 20.27 0.48 -0.17
CA SER A 254 21.33 1.26 0.46
C SER A 254 21.33 0.93 1.94
N MET A 255 22.47 1.13 2.61
CA MET A 255 22.46 1.21 4.06
C MET A 255 21.97 2.61 4.46
N ASP A 256 21.00 2.66 5.38
CA ASP A 256 20.75 3.79 6.28
C ASP A 256 20.21 5.11 5.68
N TYR A 257 19.56 5.10 4.51
CA TYR A 257 18.81 6.27 4.00
C TYR A 257 17.30 6.09 4.03
N ASP A 258 16.61 7.07 4.57
CA ASP A 258 15.15 7.09 4.67
C ASP A 258 14.54 7.40 3.29
N ILE A 259 13.39 6.78 3.02
CA ILE A 259 12.58 7.06 1.84
C ILE A 259 11.21 7.54 2.33
N ASP A 260 10.94 8.82 2.11
CA ASP A 260 9.64 9.41 2.37
C ASP A 260 8.83 9.41 1.06
N VAL A 261 7.60 8.91 1.09
CA VAL A 261 6.73 8.80 -0.08
C VAL A 261 5.38 9.42 0.22
N ALA A 262 5.05 10.50 -0.50
CA ALA A 262 3.80 11.23 -0.34
C ALA A 262 2.89 11.08 -1.56
N LEU A 263 1.64 10.66 -1.30
CA LEU A 263 0.60 10.54 -2.30
C LEU A 263 0.17 11.93 -2.83
N LEU A 264 -0.15 12.01 -4.12
CA LEU A 264 -0.63 13.23 -4.78
C LEU A 264 -2.00 13.67 -4.24
N ASP A 265 -2.90 12.72 -4.03
CA ASP A 265 -4.28 12.95 -3.56
C ASP A 265 -4.65 11.91 -2.51
N ALA A 266 -4.40 12.25 -1.24
CA ALA A 266 -4.74 11.44 -0.06
C ALA A 266 -6.18 11.67 0.43
N SER A 267 -7.10 12.05 -0.47
CA SER A 267 -8.52 12.17 -0.11
C SER A 267 -9.30 10.86 -0.27
N GLY A 268 -8.65 9.82 -0.81
CA GLY A 268 -9.16 8.46 -0.82
C GLY A 268 -9.27 7.89 0.58
N THR A 269 -9.81 6.68 0.65
CA THR A 269 -9.88 5.88 1.91
C THR A 269 -9.38 4.47 1.68
N ALA A 270 -8.63 4.29 0.59
CA ALA A 270 -8.20 3.00 0.08
C ALA A 270 -7.04 3.22 -0.89
N ASP A 271 -6.16 4.17 -0.60
CA ASP A 271 -5.08 4.54 -1.48
C ASP A 271 -3.95 3.49 -1.41
N ASP A 272 -3.56 2.99 -2.59
CA ASP A 272 -2.65 1.86 -2.76
C ASP A 272 -1.22 2.30 -3.12
N LEU A 273 -0.23 1.68 -2.50
CA LEU A 273 1.16 1.66 -2.98
C LEU A 273 1.67 0.22 -3.12
N ARG A 274 2.36 -0.09 -4.22
CA ARG A 274 3.14 -1.32 -4.36
C ARG A 274 4.62 -1.02 -4.24
N VAL A 275 5.33 -1.72 -3.36
CA VAL A 275 6.78 -1.60 -3.21
C VAL A 275 7.44 -2.93 -3.56
N TYR A 276 8.38 -2.87 -4.51
CA TYR A 276 9.17 -4.02 -4.94
C TYR A 276 10.57 -3.97 -4.37
N LEU A 277 10.96 -5.05 -3.70
CA LEU A 277 12.25 -5.21 -3.03
C LEU A 277 13.16 -6.15 -3.88
N PRO A 278 14.36 -5.68 -4.29
CA PRO A 278 15.21 -6.28 -5.32
C PRO A 278 15.96 -7.55 -4.91
N GLY A 279 16.03 -7.90 -3.63
CA GLY A 279 16.45 -9.24 -3.22
C GLY A 279 17.85 -9.73 -3.64
N SER A 280 18.75 -8.85 -4.07
CA SER A 280 20.03 -9.21 -4.70
C SER A 280 21.28 -8.94 -3.87
N SER A 281 21.18 -8.26 -2.72
CA SER A 281 22.32 -8.01 -1.82
C SER A 281 21.92 -7.50 -0.42
N MET A 282 22.88 -7.53 0.52
CA MET A 282 22.76 -7.15 1.94
C MET A 282 22.26 -5.70 2.14
N TYR A 283 20.96 -5.45 2.34
CA TYR A 283 20.50 -4.11 2.67
C TYR A 283 19.40 -4.08 3.72
N ASN A 284 19.65 -3.32 4.78
CA ASN A 284 18.59 -2.76 5.60
C ASN A 284 18.07 -1.54 4.85
N TYR A 285 16.82 -1.56 4.40
CA TYR A 285 16.20 -0.29 4.04
C TYR A 285 16.09 0.52 5.34
N ALA A 286 16.49 1.79 5.31
CA ALA A 286 16.08 2.68 6.40
C ALA A 286 14.57 2.91 6.31
N ASN A 287 14.03 3.76 7.17
CA ASN A 287 12.59 3.86 7.35
C ASN A 287 11.92 4.22 6.03
N LEU A 288 10.86 3.48 5.71
CA LEU A 288 9.96 3.82 4.63
C LEU A 288 8.78 4.54 5.27
N HIS A 289 8.75 5.86 5.16
CA HIS A 289 7.62 6.65 5.60
C HIS A 289 6.68 6.82 4.41
N LEU A 290 5.43 6.47 4.64
CA LEU A 290 4.35 6.68 3.70
C LEU A 290 3.50 7.83 4.25
N GLU A 291 2.98 8.67 3.37
CA GLU A 291 2.07 9.74 3.74
C GLU A 291 0.85 9.67 2.82
N GLY A 292 -0.32 9.44 3.43
CA GLY A 292 -1.61 9.39 2.73
C GLY A 292 -1.89 8.08 2.01
N PHE A 293 -1.39 6.95 2.51
CA PHE A 293 -1.68 5.62 1.97
C PHE A 293 -2.34 4.74 3.04
N GLU A 294 -3.49 4.15 2.73
CA GLU A 294 -4.12 3.17 3.63
C GLU A 294 -3.68 1.73 3.34
N ARG A 295 -3.21 1.46 2.11
CA ARG A 295 -2.91 0.10 1.64
C ARG A 295 -1.53 -0.01 1.02
N LEU A 296 -0.76 -0.97 1.52
CA LEU A 296 0.59 -1.26 1.03
C LEU A 296 0.70 -2.72 0.59
N GLN A 297 1.20 -2.93 -0.63
CA GLN A 297 1.65 -4.25 -1.08
C GLN A 297 3.18 -4.29 -1.13
N LEU A 298 3.76 -5.11 -0.26
CA LEU A 298 5.18 -5.44 -0.28
C LEU A 298 5.42 -6.67 -1.15
N VAL A 299 6.29 -6.55 -2.14
CA VAL A 299 6.71 -7.64 -3.03
C VAL A 299 8.16 -7.96 -2.75
N SER A 300 8.43 -9.13 -2.16
CA SER A 300 9.81 -9.62 -1.95
C SER A 300 10.10 -10.81 -2.85
N GLU A 301 11.13 -10.67 -3.69
CA GLU A 301 11.64 -11.71 -4.59
C GLU A 301 13.08 -12.14 -4.22
N SER A 302 13.52 -11.85 -3.00
CA SER A 302 14.86 -12.17 -2.51
C SER A 302 15.20 -13.66 -2.58
N THR A 303 16.27 -14.00 -3.28
CA THR A 303 16.73 -15.39 -3.42
C THR A 303 17.70 -15.82 -2.32
N GLN A 304 18.00 -14.95 -1.36
CA GLN A 304 19.11 -15.13 -0.41
C GLN A 304 18.64 -15.20 1.05
N ARG A 305 18.74 -16.39 1.64
CA ARG A 305 18.28 -16.77 3.00
C ARG A 305 18.86 -15.99 4.19
N TRP A 306 20.03 -15.37 4.04
CA TRP A 306 20.75 -14.75 5.16
C TRP A 306 20.63 -13.23 5.20
N PHE A 307 19.81 -12.64 4.31
CA PHE A 307 19.69 -11.19 4.20
C PHE A 307 18.30 -10.75 4.64
N THR A 308 18.30 -9.88 5.64
CA THR A 308 17.14 -9.38 6.34
C THR A 308 16.69 -8.09 5.66
N GLU A 309 15.74 -8.17 4.73
CA GLU A 309 15.04 -6.97 4.25
C GLU A 309 14.20 -6.43 5.40
N THR A 310 14.78 -5.52 6.19
CA THR A 310 14.04 -4.79 7.22
C THR A 310 13.33 -3.61 6.57
N VAL A 311 12.01 -3.60 6.65
CA VAL A 311 11.19 -2.41 6.37
C VAL A 311 10.59 -1.96 7.69
N ARG A 312 10.83 -0.71 8.05
CA ARG A 312 10.14 -0.02 9.15
C ARG A 312 9.13 0.93 8.52
N LEU A 313 7.87 0.72 8.82
CA LEU A 313 6.78 1.58 8.39
C LEU A 313 6.38 2.43 9.60
N GLY A 314 6.66 3.73 9.50
CA GLY A 314 6.24 4.72 10.50
C GLY A 314 5.11 5.55 9.93
N ASP A 315 3.92 4.98 9.81
CA ASP A 315 2.75 5.67 9.27
C ASP A 315 1.49 5.20 9.99
N SER A 316 0.74 6.17 10.52
CA SER A 316 -0.51 5.95 11.27
C SER A 316 -1.72 5.74 10.37
N ASP A 317 -1.62 6.08 9.08
CA ASP A 317 -2.74 6.02 8.14
C ASP A 317 -2.84 4.64 7.46
N LEU A 318 -1.77 3.82 7.51
CA LEU A 318 -1.80 2.46 7.00
C LEU A 318 -2.82 1.60 7.75
N GLU A 319 -3.79 1.03 7.04
CA GLU A 319 -4.77 0.08 7.58
C GLU A 319 -4.43 -1.36 7.20
N PHE A 320 -3.94 -1.58 5.97
CA PHE A 320 -3.74 -2.92 5.41
C PHE A 320 -2.40 -3.07 4.70
N ILE A 321 -1.70 -4.16 5.03
CA ILE A 321 -0.42 -4.52 4.42
C ILE A 321 -0.52 -5.94 3.89
N SER A 322 -0.33 -6.11 2.58
CA SER A 322 -0.21 -7.41 1.94
C SER A 322 1.24 -7.71 1.60
N VAL A 323 1.70 -8.92 1.93
CA VAL A 323 3.03 -9.41 1.57
C VAL A 323 2.90 -10.52 0.54
N VAL A 324 3.61 -10.37 -0.58
CA VAL A 324 3.62 -11.33 -1.70
C VAL A 324 5.03 -11.56 -2.23
N GLY A 325 5.16 -12.56 -3.09
CA GLY A 325 6.42 -12.94 -3.72
C GLY A 325 6.96 -14.29 -3.21
N THR A 326 8.18 -14.61 -3.62
CA THR A 326 8.83 -15.91 -3.39
C THR A 326 10.08 -15.81 -2.53
N GLY A 327 10.36 -14.61 -2.00
CA GLY A 327 11.64 -14.30 -1.37
C GLY A 327 11.75 -14.65 0.12
N HIS A 328 12.45 -13.78 0.86
CA HIS A 328 12.49 -13.79 2.33
C HIS A 328 12.22 -12.37 2.80
N LEU A 329 11.37 -12.19 3.82
CA LEU A 329 11.05 -10.86 4.33
C LEU A 329 11.07 -10.82 5.85
N TYR A 330 11.88 -9.93 6.41
CA TYR A 330 11.92 -9.69 7.85
C TYR A 330 11.34 -8.31 8.16
N TYR A 331 10.05 -8.31 8.44
CA TYR A 331 9.29 -7.11 8.70
C TYR A 331 9.31 -6.76 10.20
N VAL A 332 9.57 -5.49 10.53
CA VAL A 332 9.95 -5.15 11.92
C VAL A 332 8.92 -4.31 12.66
N GLN A 333 8.09 -3.52 11.98
CA GLN A 333 7.13 -2.69 12.68
C GLN A 333 6.10 -2.05 11.76
N SER A 334 4.84 -2.03 12.19
CA SER A 334 3.78 -1.18 11.66
C SER A 334 2.67 -0.97 12.67
N GLU A 335 1.95 0.13 12.47
CA GLU A 335 0.74 0.51 13.18
C GLU A 335 -0.54 0.05 12.47
N ALA A 336 -0.42 -0.67 11.34
CA ALA A 336 -1.55 -1.15 10.58
C ALA A 336 -2.45 -2.12 11.36
N ASP A 337 -3.73 -2.13 11.01
CA ASP A 337 -4.73 -3.03 11.58
C ASP A 337 -4.49 -4.48 11.15
N LEU A 338 -4.06 -4.70 9.91
CA LEU A 338 -3.84 -6.03 9.35
C LEU A 338 -2.55 -6.11 8.52
N VAL A 339 -1.70 -7.07 8.87
CA VAL A 339 -0.58 -7.55 8.05
C VAL A 339 -0.90 -8.96 7.55
N ASP A 340 -0.99 -9.14 6.25
CA ASP A 340 -1.41 -10.38 5.59
C ASP A 340 -0.35 -10.90 4.63
N ALA A 341 0.39 -11.93 5.06
CA ALA A 341 1.36 -12.67 4.26
C ALA A 341 0.79 -13.98 3.69
N SER A 342 -0.54 -14.16 3.68
CA SER A 342 -1.17 -15.42 3.27
C SER A 342 -0.90 -15.84 1.82
N ALA A 343 -0.54 -14.87 0.97
CA ALA A 343 -0.17 -15.06 -0.43
C ALA A 343 1.36 -15.07 -0.66
N PHE A 344 2.15 -14.93 0.40
CA PHE A 344 3.60 -15.06 0.36
C PHE A 344 3.98 -16.53 0.21
N SER A 345 4.86 -16.81 -0.74
CA SER A 345 5.36 -18.16 -1.04
C SER A 345 6.85 -18.32 -0.74
N GLY A 346 7.44 -17.31 -0.09
CA GLY A 346 8.78 -17.37 0.45
C GLY A 346 8.90 -18.35 1.62
N SER A 347 10.13 -18.68 2.03
CA SER A 347 10.34 -19.69 3.08
C SER A 347 10.41 -19.13 4.50
N ASP A 348 10.69 -17.83 4.67
CA ASP A 348 10.85 -17.20 5.97
C ASP A 348 10.18 -15.82 5.96
N PHE A 349 9.10 -15.67 6.71
CA PHE A 349 8.45 -14.38 6.98
C PHE A 349 8.51 -14.08 8.48
N SER A 350 8.88 -12.86 8.83
CA SER A 350 8.86 -12.40 10.23
C SER A 350 8.12 -11.09 10.32
N ALA A 351 7.29 -10.92 11.35
CA ALA A 351 6.58 -9.68 11.60
C ALA A 351 6.46 -9.38 13.09
N GLY A 352 6.69 -8.12 13.48
CA GLY A 352 6.39 -7.58 14.80
C GLY A 352 5.43 -6.40 14.69
N THR A 353 4.37 -6.37 15.50
CA THR A 353 3.31 -5.35 15.37
C THR A 353 2.97 -4.65 16.67
N ALA A 354 2.36 -3.47 16.52
CA ALA A 354 1.76 -2.71 17.61
C ALA A 354 0.54 -3.43 18.22
N ALA A 355 0.05 -2.89 19.34
CA ALA A 355 -1.15 -3.40 19.99
C ALA A 355 -2.39 -3.15 19.11
N GLY A 356 -3.18 -4.19 18.89
CA GLY A 356 -4.43 -4.15 18.12
C GLY A 356 -4.33 -4.79 16.74
N THR A 357 -3.12 -4.98 16.22
CA THR A 357 -2.89 -5.55 14.89
C THR A 357 -3.18 -7.05 14.82
N ARG A 358 -3.73 -7.49 13.67
CA ARG A 358 -3.78 -8.88 13.26
C ARG A 358 -2.64 -9.18 12.27
N VAL A 359 -1.91 -10.25 12.50
CA VAL A 359 -0.82 -10.72 11.66
C VAL A 359 -1.14 -12.12 11.16
N VAL A 360 -1.10 -12.28 9.84
CA VAL A 360 -1.31 -13.56 9.16
C VAL A 360 -0.02 -13.94 8.47
N GLY A 361 0.51 -15.10 8.83
CA GLY A 361 1.66 -15.76 8.27
C GLY A 361 1.41 -16.31 6.87
N SER A 362 2.46 -16.94 6.34
CA SER A 362 2.55 -17.51 5.02
C SER A 362 2.10 -18.98 5.02
N SER A 363 2.70 -19.82 4.18
CA SER A 363 2.62 -21.28 4.30
C SER A 363 4.00 -21.90 4.62
N GLY A 364 5.00 -21.06 4.84
CA GLY A 364 6.35 -21.42 5.25
C GLY A 364 6.53 -21.22 6.76
N ALA A 365 7.75 -21.43 7.26
CA ALA A 365 8.02 -21.24 8.68
C ALA A 365 8.12 -19.75 9.00
N ASP A 366 7.21 -19.27 9.84
CA ASP A 366 7.10 -17.85 10.16
C ASP A 366 7.58 -17.52 11.57
N LYS A 367 7.96 -16.25 11.78
CA LYS A 367 8.27 -15.70 13.11
C LYS A 367 7.43 -14.47 13.40
N LEU A 368 6.35 -14.66 14.14
CA LEU A 368 5.36 -13.61 14.39
C LEU A 368 5.45 -13.12 15.83
N THR A 369 5.35 -11.81 16.05
CA THR A 369 5.43 -11.19 17.38
C THR A 369 4.35 -10.14 17.59
N ALA A 370 3.63 -10.22 18.72
CA ALA A 370 2.68 -9.19 19.15
C ALA A 370 2.69 -9.01 20.67
N VAL A 371 2.56 -7.77 21.13
CA VAL A 371 2.49 -7.42 22.56
C VAL A 371 1.33 -6.47 22.85
N GLY A 372 0.79 -6.53 24.06
CA GLY A 372 -0.35 -5.72 24.49
C GLY A 372 -1.67 -6.38 24.10
N SER A 373 -2.08 -6.24 22.83
CA SER A 373 -3.26 -6.90 22.27
C SER A 373 -3.05 -7.21 20.80
N GLY A 374 -3.74 -8.22 20.25
CA GLY A 374 -3.65 -8.51 18.82
C GLY A 374 -4.01 -9.95 18.50
N TRP A 375 -3.70 -10.34 17.26
CA TRP A 375 -3.95 -11.68 16.75
C TRP A 375 -2.77 -12.15 15.90
N LEU A 376 -2.25 -13.35 16.16
CA LEU A 376 -1.23 -13.99 15.33
C LEU A 376 -1.78 -15.29 14.74
N GLU A 377 -1.54 -15.53 13.45
CA GLU A 377 -1.93 -16.75 12.76
C GLU A 377 -0.76 -17.25 11.90
N GLY A 378 -0.12 -18.37 12.24
CA GLY A 378 1.02 -18.94 11.49
C GLY A 378 0.59 -19.63 10.19
N ARG A 379 -0.57 -20.31 10.24
CA ARG A 379 -1.23 -21.05 9.14
C ARG A 379 -0.57 -22.38 8.82
N GLY A 380 0.62 -22.40 8.25
CA GLY A 380 1.27 -23.66 7.88
C GLY A 380 2.77 -23.50 7.83
N GLY A 381 3.52 -24.51 8.23
CA GLY A 381 4.94 -24.36 8.53
C GLY A 381 5.18 -24.67 10.00
N ASP A 382 6.44 -24.70 10.43
CA ASP A 382 6.77 -24.83 11.86
C ASP A 382 6.99 -23.42 12.41
N ASP A 383 5.96 -22.82 12.97
CA ASP A 383 5.92 -21.38 13.24
C ASP A 383 6.43 -21.02 14.64
N ILE A 384 7.01 -19.82 14.78
CA ILE A 384 7.40 -19.23 16.07
C ILE A 384 6.50 -18.03 16.36
N LEU A 385 5.54 -18.21 17.28
CA LEU A 385 4.58 -17.18 17.67
C LEU A 385 4.93 -16.63 19.06
N SER A 386 5.45 -15.41 19.11
CA SER A 386 5.81 -14.70 20.34
C SER A 386 4.72 -13.71 20.75
N ALA A 387 4.00 -13.98 21.82
CA ALA A 387 2.81 -13.25 22.22
C ALA A 387 2.86 -12.78 23.68
N GLY A 388 2.42 -11.55 23.95
CA GLY A 388 2.27 -11.07 25.32
C GLY A 388 1.06 -10.16 25.56
N GLY A 389 0.37 -10.33 26.68
CA GLY A 389 -0.88 -9.60 26.99
C GLY A 389 -2.11 -10.26 26.36
N ARG A 390 -3.10 -9.47 25.94
CA ARG A 390 -4.36 -9.92 25.31
C ARG A 390 -4.18 -10.29 23.84
N VAL A 391 -3.25 -11.18 23.55
CA VAL A 391 -2.98 -11.67 22.20
C VAL A 391 -3.61 -13.03 22.01
N THR A 392 -4.32 -13.21 20.90
CA THR A 392 -4.79 -14.54 20.47
C THR A 392 -3.81 -15.10 19.44
N VAL A 393 -3.46 -16.37 19.57
CA VAL A 393 -2.52 -17.04 18.68
C VAL A 393 -3.11 -18.33 18.13
N VAL A 394 -2.89 -18.55 16.85
CA VAL A 394 -3.24 -19.75 16.09
C VAL A 394 -1.98 -20.23 15.40
N GLY A 395 -1.49 -21.42 15.74
CA GLY A 395 -0.31 -22.00 15.10
C GLY A 395 -0.61 -22.39 13.65
N GLY A 396 -1.66 -23.18 13.47
CA GLY A 396 -2.06 -23.74 12.19
C GLY A 396 -1.53 -25.17 12.02
N ALA A 397 -0.98 -25.45 10.84
CA ALA A 397 -0.49 -26.77 10.47
C ALA A 397 1.04 -26.86 10.59
N GLY A 398 1.54 -27.64 11.53
CA GLY A 398 2.97 -27.89 11.67
C GLY A 398 3.33 -28.22 13.11
N LYS A 399 4.58 -27.96 13.47
CA LYS A 399 5.06 -28.03 14.86
C LYS A 399 5.35 -26.64 15.37
N ASP A 400 4.36 -26.03 15.98
CA ASP A 400 4.41 -24.62 16.29
C ASP A 400 5.03 -24.37 17.67
N SER A 401 5.71 -23.25 17.81
CA SER A 401 6.39 -22.81 19.03
C SER A 401 5.74 -21.54 19.54
N PHE A 402 4.93 -21.68 20.58
CA PHE A 402 4.26 -20.58 21.27
C PHE A 402 5.15 -20.04 22.38
N ASN A 403 5.74 -18.85 22.19
CA ASN A 403 6.50 -18.14 23.20
C ASN A 403 5.60 -17.10 23.88
N VAL A 404 5.13 -17.41 25.09
CA VAL A 404 4.13 -16.58 25.77
C VAL A 404 4.76 -15.75 26.89
N GLY A 405 4.28 -14.52 27.00
CA GLY A 405 4.70 -13.53 27.98
C GLY A 405 3.57 -12.58 28.37
N GLY A 406 3.91 -11.46 29.01
CA GLY A 406 2.96 -10.40 29.36
C GLY A 406 2.80 -10.16 30.86
N PRO A 407 1.95 -9.19 31.25
CA PRO A 407 1.77 -8.80 32.64
C PRO A 407 1.11 -9.93 33.45
N ALA A 408 1.35 -9.94 34.76
CA ALA A 408 0.59 -10.76 35.69
C ALA A 408 -0.84 -10.23 35.77
N SER A 409 -1.82 -11.06 35.42
CA SER A 409 -3.21 -10.63 35.27
C SER A 409 -4.18 -11.81 35.16
N ALA A 410 -5.35 -11.66 35.78
CA ALA A 410 -6.49 -12.56 35.59
C ALA A 410 -7.30 -12.28 34.32
N LEU A 411 -7.03 -11.16 33.63
CA LEU A 411 -7.82 -10.66 32.49
C LEU A 411 -6.99 -10.38 31.23
N GLU A 412 -5.68 -10.28 31.37
CA GLU A 412 -4.74 -9.98 30.28
C GLU A 412 -3.77 -11.14 30.11
N TYR A 413 -4.17 -12.11 29.30
CA TYR A 413 -3.40 -13.31 29.05
C TYR A 413 -3.48 -13.73 27.58
N VAL A 414 -2.47 -14.49 27.15
CA VAL A 414 -2.43 -15.07 25.81
C VAL A 414 -3.48 -16.19 25.71
N THR A 415 -4.20 -16.22 24.59
CA THR A 415 -5.13 -17.30 24.24
C THR A 415 -4.58 -18.07 23.06
N ILE A 416 -4.33 -19.37 23.23
CA ILE A 416 -3.88 -20.28 22.17
C ILE A 416 -5.09 -21.07 21.67
N GLU A 417 -5.41 -20.98 20.37
CA GLU A 417 -6.65 -21.56 19.84
C GLU A 417 -6.55 -23.05 19.49
N ASP A 418 -5.39 -23.52 19.04
CA ASP A 418 -5.24 -24.81 18.34
C ASP A 418 -4.06 -25.67 18.83
N PHE A 419 -3.61 -25.45 20.07
CA PHE A 419 -2.48 -26.18 20.64
C PHE A 419 -2.65 -27.71 20.56
N THR A 420 -1.67 -28.39 19.95
CA THR A 420 -1.62 -29.83 19.74
C THR A 420 -0.51 -30.47 20.55
N ILE A 421 -0.89 -31.19 21.61
CA ILE A 421 0.04 -31.93 22.49
C ILE A 421 0.85 -32.95 21.68
N GLY A 422 2.16 -32.99 21.92
CA GLY A 422 3.12 -33.88 21.26
C GLY A 422 3.60 -33.39 19.89
N SER A 423 2.98 -32.35 19.32
CA SER A 423 3.42 -31.67 18.10
C SER A 423 4.01 -30.30 18.43
N ASP A 424 3.22 -29.49 19.15
CA ASP A 424 3.54 -28.09 19.42
C ASP A 424 4.33 -27.93 20.71
N LYS A 425 4.97 -26.77 20.84
CA LYS A 425 5.76 -26.39 22.01
C LYS A 425 5.24 -25.10 22.60
N LEU A 426 5.19 -25.05 23.93
CA LEU A 426 4.87 -23.85 24.68
C LEU A 426 6.07 -23.44 25.52
N TYR A 427 6.58 -22.24 25.31
CA TYR A 427 7.66 -21.62 26.07
C TYR A 427 7.09 -20.55 26.99
N MET A 428 7.33 -20.67 28.30
CA MET A 428 6.83 -19.73 29.32
C MET A 428 7.93 -19.14 30.19
N SER A 429 9.19 -19.23 29.75
CA SER A 429 10.34 -18.76 30.54
C SER A 429 10.25 -17.30 30.94
N SER A 430 9.52 -16.48 30.19
CA SER A 430 9.32 -15.05 30.51
C SER A 430 8.29 -14.78 31.61
N LEU A 431 7.42 -15.76 31.92
CA LEU A 431 6.36 -15.66 32.94
C LEU A 431 6.80 -16.17 34.31
N VAL A 432 7.90 -16.94 34.37
CA VAL A 432 8.37 -17.57 35.60
C VAL A 432 9.46 -16.72 36.24
N THR A 433 9.26 -16.30 37.49
CA THR A 433 10.24 -15.50 38.24
C THR A 433 10.95 -16.31 39.33
N ASP A 434 12.26 -16.54 39.21
CA ASP A 434 13.07 -17.24 40.21
C ASP A 434 13.79 -16.26 41.18
N TRP A 435 13.66 -16.48 42.49
CA TRP A 435 14.26 -15.64 43.55
C TRP A 435 15.78 -15.47 43.46
N LYS A 436 16.53 -16.44 42.90
CA LYS A 436 18.01 -16.37 42.85
C LYS A 436 18.58 -15.44 41.77
N SER A 437 17.73 -14.85 40.92
CA SER A 437 18.15 -13.83 39.94
C SER A 437 18.60 -12.52 40.60
N LEU A 438 18.22 -12.28 41.86
CA LEU A 438 18.54 -11.10 42.64
C LEU A 438 19.78 -11.36 43.53
N GLY A 439 20.97 -11.50 42.93
CA GLY A 439 22.22 -11.21 43.65
C GLY A 439 23.29 -12.30 43.83
N GLN A 440 23.33 -13.39 43.04
CA GLN A 440 24.54 -14.25 42.99
C GLN A 440 24.97 -14.71 41.60
N GLN A 441 26.29 -14.92 41.47
CA GLN A 441 27.09 -15.09 40.25
C GLN A 441 27.23 -16.57 39.82
N TYR A 442 26.16 -17.38 39.88
CA TYR A 442 26.15 -18.75 39.35
C TYR A 442 24.81 -19.10 38.67
N PRO A 443 24.80 -19.57 37.41
CA PRO A 443 23.59 -19.98 36.72
C PRO A 443 23.13 -21.34 37.25
N ILE A 444 21.91 -21.42 37.79
CA ILE A 444 21.25 -22.69 38.13
C ILE A 444 19.88 -22.68 37.43
N PRO A 445 19.61 -23.57 36.46
CA PRO A 445 18.35 -23.57 35.71
C PRO A 445 17.26 -24.33 36.47
N HIS A 446 16.21 -23.66 36.96
CA HIS A 446 15.05 -24.34 37.57
C HIS A 446 13.74 -23.55 37.34
N HIS A 447 13.22 -23.60 36.12
CA HIS A 447 12.18 -22.70 35.59
C HIS A 447 10.71 -22.95 36.03
N GLY A 448 10.47 -23.53 37.21
CA GLY A 448 9.13 -23.81 37.77
C GLY A 448 8.82 -25.30 38.05
N THR A 449 7.77 -25.59 38.81
CA THR A 449 7.31 -26.96 39.14
C THR A 449 5.98 -27.28 38.47
N TRP A 450 5.96 -28.28 37.57
CA TRP A 450 4.74 -28.71 36.87
C TRP A 450 3.86 -29.65 37.69
N ASN A 451 2.60 -29.27 37.90
CA ASN A 451 1.57 -30.11 38.48
C ASN A 451 0.64 -30.65 37.38
N SER A 452 0.82 -31.92 37.01
CA SER A 452 0.02 -32.55 35.96
C SER A 452 -1.42 -32.87 36.37
N THR A 453 -1.77 -32.79 37.66
CA THR A 453 -3.14 -33.08 38.13
C THR A 453 -4.03 -31.84 38.00
N PRO A 454 -5.19 -31.92 37.32
CA PRO A 454 -6.07 -30.77 37.18
C PRO A 454 -6.70 -30.39 38.51
N ILE A 455 -6.87 -29.08 38.73
CA ILE A 455 -7.69 -28.56 39.82
C ILE A 455 -9.16 -28.76 39.46
N ILE A 456 -9.90 -29.37 40.38
CA ILE A 456 -11.32 -29.67 40.24
C ILE A 456 -12.04 -29.08 41.45
N LEU A 457 -12.98 -28.17 41.19
CA LEU A 457 -13.84 -27.56 42.21
C LEU A 457 -15.29 -28.02 42.04
N GLY A 458 -16.12 -27.72 43.05
CA GLY A 458 -17.53 -28.09 43.05
C GLY A 458 -18.36 -27.36 41.97
N ALA A 459 -19.53 -27.91 41.67
CA ALA A 459 -20.47 -27.28 40.74
C ALA A 459 -20.83 -25.86 41.18
N GLY A 460 -20.72 -24.89 40.27
CA GLY A 460 -20.98 -23.47 40.54
C GLY A 460 -19.76 -22.67 41.00
N ALA A 461 -18.57 -23.27 41.09
CA ALA A 461 -17.33 -22.53 41.32
C ALA A 461 -17.11 -21.47 40.22
N THR A 462 -16.70 -20.27 40.63
CA THR A 462 -16.42 -19.15 39.73
C THR A 462 -15.02 -19.29 39.12
N PHE A 463 -14.74 -18.55 38.04
CA PHE A 463 -13.38 -18.49 37.46
C PHE A 463 -12.35 -18.04 38.50
N GLN A 464 -12.69 -17.02 39.31
CA GLN A 464 -11.84 -16.55 40.40
C GLN A 464 -11.55 -17.65 41.43
N ALA A 465 -12.54 -18.47 41.79
CA ALA A 465 -12.31 -19.57 42.74
C ALA A 465 -11.30 -20.60 42.20
N TYR A 466 -11.29 -20.86 40.89
CA TYR A 466 -10.28 -21.69 40.24
C TYR A 466 -8.90 -21.04 40.22
N LEU A 467 -8.82 -19.73 39.94
CA LEU A 467 -7.56 -18.98 40.01
C LEU A 467 -6.96 -19.01 41.43
N ASP A 468 -7.79 -18.73 42.44
CA ASP A 468 -7.36 -18.76 43.84
C ASP A 468 -6.90 -20.16 44.25
N ALA A 469 -7.61 -21.22 43.83
CA ALA A 469 -7.21 -22.59 44.07
C ALA A 469 -5.89 -22.96 43.36
N ALA A 470 -5.60 -22.36 42.21
CA ALA A 470 -4.36 -22.57 41.46
C ALA A 470 -3.16 -21.77 42.01
N ALA A 471 -3.43 -20.66 42.70
CA ALA A 471 -2.44 -19.86 43.40
C ALA A 471 -2.25 -20.28 44.87
N ALA A 472 -3.17 -21.07 45.43
CA ALA A 472 -3.10 -21.59 46.79
C ALA A 472 -1.90 -22.54 46.95
N SER A 473 -0.76 -21.98 47.34
CA SER A 473 0.49 -22.71 47.54
C SER A 473 0.37 -23.85 48.56
N SER A 474 1.13 -24.92 48.34
CA SER A 474 1.13 -26.10 49.22
C SER A 474 2.18 -26.08 50.36
N ALA A 475 3.08 -25.08 50.42
CA ALA A 475 4.21 -25.10 51.35
C ALA A 475 4.61 -23.73 51.93
N THR A 476 5.08 -23.75 53.18
CA THR A 476 5.58 -22.59 53.97
C THR A 476 6.87 -21.96 53.42
N TYR A 477 7.47 -22.51 52.36
CA TYR A 477 8.65 -21.97 51.66
C TYR A 477 8.60 -22.36 50.16
N GLN A 478 8.09 -21.47 49.31
CA GLN A 478 8.20 -21.61 47.86
C GLN A 478 9.51 -21.01 47.37
N LEU A 479 10.37 -21.84 46.78
CA LEU A 479 11.62 -21.41 46.16
C LEU A 479 11.48 -21.17 44.64
N TYR A 480 10.39 -21.66 44.04
CA TYR A 480 10.15 -21.70 42.59
C TYR A 480 8.68 -21.41 42.29
N ALA A 481 8.39 -20.99 41.06
CA ALA A 481 7.01 -20.88 40.58
C ALA A 481 6.33 -22.25 40.51
N GLU A 482 5.03 -22.30 40.80
CA GLU A 482 4.19 -23.48 40.64
C GLU A 482 3.31 -23.33 39.39
N LEU A 483 3.31 -24.35 38.53
CA LEU A 483 2.55 -24.39 37.29
C LEU A 483 1.36 -25.31 37.51
N ASN A 484 0.19 -24.73 37.69
CA ASN A 484 -1.07 -25.43 37.97
C ASN A 484 -2.04 -25.25 36.81
N TRP A 485 -3.03 -26.13 36.69
CA TRP A 485 -4.01 -26.02 35.60
C TRP A 485 -5.41 -26.48 35.97
N PHE A 486 -6.41 -25.98 35.24
CA PHE A 486 -7.81 -26.33 35.40
C PHE A 486 -8.60 -26.18 34.11
N ARG A 487 -9.85 -26.64 34.12
CA ARG A 487 -10.82 -26.43 33.03
C ARG A 487 -11.99 -25.61 33.53
N PHE A 488 -12.37 -24.59 32.76
CA PHE A 488 -13.49 -23.71 33.08
C PHE A 488 -14.14 -23.19 31.79
N GLY A 489 -15.48 -23.13 31.76
CA GLY A 489 -16.19 -22.50 30.64
C GLY A 489 -15.93 -23.09 29.24
N GLY A 490 -15.49 -24.36 29.14
CA GLY A 490 -15.15 -25.01 27.86
C GLY A 490 -13.70 -24.84 27.40
N SER A 491 -12.85 -24.22 28.22
CA SER A 491 -11.41 -24.02 27.96
C SER A 491 -10.54 -24.62 29.06
N ALA A 492 -9.28 -24.89 28.73
CA ALA A 492 -8.25 -25.19 29.70
C ALA A 492 -7.43 -23.92 30.02
N TYR A 493 -6.96 -23.82 31.26
CA TYR A 493 -6.19 -22.68 31.74
C TYR A 493 -4.98 -23.20 32.50
N MET A 494 -3.82 -22.61 32.24
CA MET A 494 -2.60 -22.81 33.01
C MET A 494 -2.32 -21.53 33.81
N VAL A 495 -1.95 -21.70 35.07
CA VAL A 495 -1.62 -20.63 36.00
C VAL A 495 -0.16 -20.78 36.41
N VAL A 496 0.59 -19.71 36.25
CA VAL A 496 1.94 -19.57 36.76
C VAL A 496 1.84 -18.83 38.09
N ASN A 497 1.95 -19.57 39.19
CA ASN A 497 1.96 -19.01 40.53
C ASN A 497 3.38 -18.60 40.90
N ASN A 498 3.65 -17.29 40.90
CA ASN A 498 4.90 -16.71 41.37
C ASN A 498 4.75 -16.14 42.80
N ALA A 499 3.53 -16.10 43.33
CA ALA A 499 3.19 -15.44 44.57
C ALA A 499 3.59 -16.24 45.83
N TRP A 500 4.73 -15.87 46.42
CA TRP A 500 5.15 -16.44 47.71
C TRP A 500 4.19 -16.06 48.84
N TRP A 501 3.84 -17.05 49.67
CA TRP A 501 2.99 -16.90 50.87
C TRP A 501 1.61 -16.27 50.61
N SER A 502 1.13 -16.35 49.37
CA SER A 502 -0.22 -15.95 49.02
C SER A 502 -1.13 -17.18 48.95
N PRO A 503 -2.30 -17.16 49.60
CA PRO A 503 -3.30 -18.21 49.45
C PRO A 503 -4.26 -17.96 48.27
N THR A 504 -4.07 -16.88 47.51
CA THR A 504 -4.99 -16.37 46.49
C THR A 504 -4.23 -15.85 45.28
N PHE A 505 -4.89 -15.80 44.13
CA PHE A 505 -4.30 -15.25 42.91
C PHE A 505 -4.04 -13.75 43.07
N ASP A 506 -2.84 -13.27 42.75
CA ASP A 506 -2.48 -11.87 42.88
C ASP A 506 -1.65 -11.30 41.70
N GLU A 507 -1.18 -10.07 41.87
CA GLU A 507 -0.46 -9.29 40.85
C GLU A 507 0.91 -9.85 40.43
N ARG A 508 1.30 -11.03 40.94
CA ARG A 508 2.50 -11.75 40.55
C ARG A 508 2.21 -12.95 39.66
N ASP A 509 0.94 -13.37 39.59
CA ASP A 509 0.54 -14.61 38.95
C ASP A 509 0.10 -14.38 37.50
N HIS A 510 0.43 -15.33 36.63
CA HIS A 510 0.10 -15.26 35.21
C HIS A 510 -0.88 -16.37 34.82
N VAL A 511 -1.63 -16.10 33.75
CA VAL A 511 -2.57 -17.06 33.16
C VAL A 511 -2.20 -17.27 31.70
N VAL A 512 -2.38 -18.49 31.21
CA VAL A 512 -2.39 -18.83 29.78
C VAL A 512 -3.66 -19.62 29.49
N LYS A 513 -4.41 -19.21 28.46
CA LYS A 513 -5.65 -19.89 28.07
C LYS A 513 -5.41 -20.76 26.84
N PHE A 514 -5.98 -21.95 26.85
CA PHE A 514 -6.09 -22.84 25.71
C PHE A 514 -7.57 -22.99 25.33
N THR A 515 -7.90 -22.76 24.06
CA THR A 515 -9.26 -22.96 23.57
C THR A 515 -9.58 -24.46 23.52
N GLY A 516 -10.79 -24.80 23.97
CA GLY A 516 -11.23 -26.19 24.04
C GLY A 516 -10.82 -26.93 25.32
N MET A 517 -11.40 -28.10 25.51
CA MET A 517 -11.23 -28.94 26.71
C MET A 517 -9.99 -29.82 26.62
N ILE A 518 -8.84 -29.22 26.29
CA ILE A 518 -7.55 -29.92 26.19
C ILE A 518 -7.18 -30.54 27.55
N ASP A 519 -6.59 -31.73 27.53
CA ASP A 519 -6.08 -32.43 28.73
C ASP A 519 -4.60 -32.15 28.93
N LEU A 520 -4.28 -31.13 29.72
CA LEU A 520 -2.90 -30.72 29.92
C LEU A 520 -2.10 -31.71 30.78
N SER A 521 -2.74 -32.71 31.41
CA SER A 521 -2.01 -33.75 32.17
C SER A 521 -1.03 -34.56 31.31
N GLN A 522 -1.22 -34.57 30.00
CA GLN A 522 -0.38 -35.28 29.04
C GLN A 522 0.88 -34.51 28.63
N LEU A 523 1.01 -33.24 29.03
CA LEU A 523 2.18 -32.45 28.68
C LEU A 523 3.44 -32.95 29.39
N SER A 524 4.56 -32.94 28.66
CA SER A 524 5.89 -33.14 29.21
C SER A 524 6.55 -31.78 29.44
N TYR A 525 7.10 -31.56 30.64
CA TYR A 525 7.76 -30.32 31.01
C TYR A 525 9.29 -30.47 31.03
N ASP A 526 9.98 -29.67 30.21
CA ASP A 526 11.43 -29.54 30.23
C ASP A 526 11.86 -28.42 31.17
N THR A 527 12.34 -28.81 32.36
CA THR A 527 12.84 -27.91 33.40
C THR A 527 14.06 -27.10 33.00
N GLY A 528 14.78 -27.48 31.94
CA GLY A 528 15.96 -26.77 31.43
C GLY A 528 15.64 -25.64 30.46
N THR A 529 14.47 -25.69 29.81
CA THR A 529 14.04 -24.68 28.82
C THR A 529 12.72 -24.00 29.17
N ALA A 530 12.09 -24.38 30.29
CA ALA A 530 10.75 -23.95 30.68
C ALA A 530 9.69 -24.22 29.60
N ALA A 531 9.88 -25.29 28.84
CA ALA A 531 9.07 -25.62 27.68
C ALA A 531 8.16 -26.82 27.97
N PHE A 532 6.94 -26.77 27.44
CA PHE A 532 6.03 -27.89 27.36
C PHE A 532 6.01 -28.46 25.95
N THR A 533 5.85 -29.78 25.83
CA THR A 533 5.60 -30.51 24.58
C THR A 533 4.45 -31.50 24.78
#